data_AF-A0A699XGL5-F1
#
_entry.id   AF-A0A699XGL5-F1
#
_cell.length_a   1.000
_cell.length_b   1.000
_cell.length_c   1.000
_cell.angle_alpha   90.00
_cell.angle_beta   90.00
_cell.angle_gamma   90.00
#
_symmetry.space_group_name_H-M   'P 1'
#
loop_
_entity.id
_entity.type
_entity.pdbx_description
1 polymer ?
#
loop_
_entity_poly.entity_id
_entity_poly.type
_entity_poly.pdbx_seq_one_letter_code
_entity_poly.pdbx_strand_id
1 'polypeptide(L)'
;MADNGYSAVKSGYVGNILPRGEHHYGQWLNNHYLYTITEAAKYKIMVNAHEAVRPTGLARTYPNLIGNEAARGTEYESFGGNNA
;
A
#
# COMPACT_ATOMS: atom_id res chain seq x y z
N MET A 1 -2.18 15.93 -6.80
CA MET A 1 -1.49 15.98 -5.49
C MET A 1 -0.46 17.10 -5.45
N ALA A 2 0.52 17.10 -6.35
CA ALA A 2 1.59 18.11 -6.41
C ALA A 2 1.08 19.56 -6.41
N ASP A 3 0.11 19.88 -7.28
CA ASP A 3 -0.44 21.25 -7.40
C ASP A 3 -1.13 21.76 -6.13
N ASN A 4 -1.51 20.86 -5.23
CA ASN A 4 -2.18 21.16 -3.96
C ASN A 4 -1.28 20.91 -2.74
N GLY A 5 0.03 20.72 -2.93
CA GLY A 5 0.99 20.58 -1.83
C GLY A 5 0.95 19.26 -1.07
N TYR A 6 0.31 18.21 -1.60
CA TYR A 6 0.30 16.87 -0.98
C TYR A 6 1.55 16.09 -1.39
N SER A 7 2.50 15.91 -0.46
CA SER A 7 3.78 15.21 -0.69
C SER A 7 3.77 13.74 -0.27
N ALA A 8 2.71 13.26 0.36
CA ALA A 8 2.53 11.88 0.78
C ALA A 8 1.10 11.40 0.55
N VAL A 9 0.93 10.11 0.26
CA VAL A 9 -0.37 9.45 0.12
C VAL A 9 -0.45 8.20 0.99
N LYS A 10 -1.58 8.04 1.67
CA LYS A 10 -2.03 6.76 2.19
C LYS A 10 -2.98 6.13 1.16
N SER A 11 -2.63 4.97 0.60
CA SER A 11 -3.53 4.18 -0.25
C SER A 11 -4.10 2.99 0.53
N GLY A 12 -5.13 2.34 -0.02
CA GLY A 12 -5.75 1.14 0.55
C GLY A 12 -6.46 0.31 -0.52
N TYR A 13 -6.53 -1.01 -0.31
CA TYR A 13 -7.10 -1.99 -1.23
C TYR A 13 -8.11 -2.90 -0.50
N VAL A 14 -9.04 -2.29 0.23
CA VAL A 14 -10.10 -3.00 0.96
C VAL A 14 -11.06 -3.70 0.00
N GLY A 15 -11.32 -4.98 0.25
CA GLY A 15 -12.23 -5.82 -0.53
C GLY A 15 -11.53 -6.70 -1.57
N ASN A 16 -12.29 -7.56 -2.24
CA ASN A 16 -11.75 -8.45 -3.26
C ASN A 16 -11.25 -7.66 -4.48
N ILE A 17 -10.12 -8.09 -5.04
CA ILE A 17 -9.49 -7.43 -6.18
C ILE A 17 -10.40 -7.41 -7.41
N LEU A 18 -10.39 -6.26 -8.09
CA LEU A 18 -10.80 -6.11 -9.47
C LEU A 18 -9.54 -5.82 -10.30
N PRO A 19 -9.22 -6.62 -11.34
CA PRO A 19 -10.07 -7.61 -12.02
C PRO A 19 -10.35 -8.87 -11.18
N ARG A 20 -11.57 -9.40 -11.31
CA ARG A 20 -12.04 -10.57 -10.53
C ARG A 20 -11.21 -11.80 -10.89
N GLY A 21 -10.82 -12.57 -9.87
CA GLY A 21 -9.96 -13.76 -10.00
C GLY A 21 -8.51 -13.51 -9.60
N GLU A 22 -8.08 -12.24 -9.53
CA GLU A 22 -6.79 -11.88 -8.96
C GLU A 22 -6.84 -11.82 -7.42
N HIS A 23 -5.66 -11.89 -6.81
CA HIS A 23 -5.47 -11.82 -5.36
C HIS A 23 -4.44 -10.76 -5.01
N HIS A 24 -4.56 -10.15 -3.82
CA HIS A 24 -3.66 -9.07 -3.36
C HIS A 24 -2.19 -9.41 -3.46
N TYR A 25 -1.81 -10.67 -3.29
CA TYR A 25 -0.40 -11.08 -3.27
C TYR A 25 0.03 -11.82 -4.54
N GLY A 26 -0.87 -11.90 -5.53
CA GLY A 26 -0.58 -12.46 -6.85
C GLY A 26 0.40 -11.60 -7.64
N GLN A 27 0.98 -12.20 -8.69
CA GLN A 27 1.97 -11.50 -9.53
C GLN A 27 1.42 -10.21 -10.14
N TRP A 28 0.15 -10.21 -10.56
CA TRP A 28 -0.50 -9.03 -11.12
C TRP A 28 -0.52 -7.86 -10.14
N LEU A 29 -0.90 -8.11 -8.88
CA LEU A 29 -0.99 -7.04 -7.87
C LEU A 29 0.38 -6.61 -7.37
N ASN A 30 1.34 -7.52 -7.26
CA ASN A 30 2.73 -7.15 -6.95
C ASN A 30 3.28 -6.18 -8.01
N ASN A 31 2.99 -6.43 -9.30
CA ASN A 31 3.34 -5.50 -10.38
C ASN A 31 2.59 -4.17 -10.25
N HIS A 32 1.30 -4.18 -9.89
CA HIS A 32 0.52 -2.98 -9.65
C HIS A 32 1.11 -2.13 -8.51
N TYR A 33 1.43 -2.72 -7.36
CA TYR A 33 2.03 -1.98 -6.23
C TYR A 33 3.38 -1.37 -6.61
N LEU A 34 4.25 -2.14 -7.28
CA LEU A 34 5.52 -1.62 -7.79
C LEU A 34 5.29 -0.44 -8.75
N TYR A 35 4.34 -0.56 -9.68
CA TYR A 35 3.96 0.52 -10.58
C TYR A 35 3.55 1.78 -9.81
N THR A 36 2.69 1.65 -8.80
CA THR A 36 2.22 2.82 -8.04
C THR A 36 3.34 3.56 -7.30
N ILE A 37 4.29 2.83 -6.68
CA ILE A 37 5.42 3.47 -5.99
C ILE A 37 6.42 4.09 -6.97
N THR A 38 6.63 3.47 -8.14
CA THR A 38 7.50 4.02 -9.20
C THR A 38 6.87 5.27 -9.83
N GLU A 39 5.57 5.27 -10.08
CA GLU A 39 4.86 6.44 -10.61
C GLU A 39 4.87 7.58 -9.59
N ALA A 40 4.56 7.31 -8.31
CA ALA A 40 4.60 8.30 -7.23
C ALA A 40 5.99 8.94 -7.09
N ALA A 41 7.07 8.18 -7.30
CA ALA A 41 8.44 8.70 -7.25
C ALA A 41 8.70 9.79 -8.30
N LYS A 42 8.11 9.70 -9.50
CA LYS A 42 8.23 10.73 -10.56
C LYS A 42 7.67 12.08 -10.10
N TYR A 43 6.65 12.05 -9.25
CA TYR A 43 6.02 13.24 -8.66
C TYR A 43 6.61 13.64 -7.31
N LYS A 44 7.67 12.97 -6.85
CA LYS A 44 8.27 13.16 -5.51
C LYS A 44 7.25 12.93 -4.37
N ILE A 45 6.39 11.93 -4.53
CA ILE A 45 5.36 11.55 -3.55
C ILE A 45 5.79 10.31 -2.78
N MET A 46 5.68 10.38 -1.45
CA MET A 46 5.84 9.23 -0.56
C MET A 46 4.54 8.42 -0.46
N VAL A 47 4.66 7.10 -0.31
CA VAL A 47 3.53 6.17 -0.30
C VAL A 47 3.53 5.34 0.99
N ASN A 48 2.37 5.31 1.65
CA ASN A 48 2.00 4.34 2.68
C ASN A 48 0.81 3.50 2.17
N ALA A 49 1.01 2.21 1.86
CA ALA A 49 -0.02 1.38 1.23
C ALA A 49 -0.61 0.33 2.19
N HIS A 50 -1.86 0.53 2.60
CA HIS A 50 -2.65 -0.46 3.33
C HIS A 50 -3.17 -1.57 2.41
N GLU A 51 -3.45 -2.76 2.97
CA GLU A 51 -3.84 -4.00 2.26
C GLU A 51 -2.89 -4.50 1.13
N ALA A 52 -1.79 -3.81 0.86
CA ALA A 52 -0.81 -4.25 -0.13
C ALA A 52 -0.03 -5.48 0.35
N VAL A 53 0.79 -6.06 -0.54
CA VAL A 53 1.70 -7.15 -0.18
C VAL A 53 2.66 -6.73 0.94
N ARG A 54 2.95 -7.66 1.87
CA ARG A 54 3.93 -7.41 2.92
C ARG A 54 5.29 -6.98 2.33
N PRO A 55 6.03 -6.08 2.99
CA PRO A 55 7.30 -5.61 2.45
C PRO A 55 8.35 -6.74 2.38
N THR A 56 9.22 -6.65 1.37
CA THR A 56 10.37 -7.55 1.14
C THR A 56 11.70 -6.78 1.03
N GLY A 57 11.72 -5.52 1.46
CA GLY A 57 12.91 -4.66 1.39
C GLY A 57 12.97 -3.73 0.17
N LEU A 58 11.91 -3.66 -0.64
CA LEU A 58 11.85 -2.72 -1.78
C LEU A 58 12.05 -1.25 -1.38
N ALA A 59 11.79 -0.87 -0.13
CA ALA A 59 12.11 0.46 0.39
C ALA A 59 13.61 0.82 0.26
N ARG A 60 14.52 -0.16 0.22
CA ARG A 60 15.94 0.08 -0.10
C ARG A 60 16.11 0.62 -1.52
N THR A 61 15.35 0.10 -2.48
CA THR A 61 15.41 0.47 -3.90
C THR A 61 14.54 1.69 -4.20
N TYR A 62 13.36 1.75 -3.59
CA TYR A 62 12.35 2.81 -3.73
C TYR A 62 12.08 3.43 -2.35
N PRO A 63 12.93 4.36 -1.90
CA PRO A 63 12.83 4.95 -0.54
C PRO A 63 11.58 5.82 -0.34
N ASN A 64 10.82 6.10 -1.40
CA ASN A 64 9.52 6.75 -1.28
C ASN A 64 8.41 5.79 -0.81
N LEU A 65 8.63 4.48 -0.75
CA LEU A 65 7.77 3.54 -0.04
C LEU A 65 8.10 3.59 1.46
N ILE A 66 7.31 4.37 2.20
CA ILE A 66 7.57 4.69 3.62
C ILE A 66 6.75 3.85 4.59
N GLY A 67 5.77 3.10 4.11
CA GLY A 67 4.92 2.27 4.96
C GLY A 67 4.05 1.29 4.20
N ASN A 68 3.74 0.20 4.88
CA ASN A 68 2.65 -0.71 4.56
C ASN A 68 1.96 -1.06 5.88
N GLU A 69 0.63 -1.22 5.86
CA GLU A 69 -0.02 -1.89 6.99
C GLU A 69 0.26 -3.39 6.91
N ALA A 70 -0.34 -4.07 5.91
CA ALA A 70 -0.07 -5.47 5.55
C ALA A 70 -0.07 -6.48 6.73
N ALA A 71 -0.75 -6.12 7.82
CA ALA A 71 -0.87 -6.87 9.04
C ALA A 71 -2.08 -6.34 9.82
N ARG A 72 -2.45 -7.02 10.90
CA ARG A 72 -3.49 -6.53 11.81
C ARG A 72 -2.97 -5.29 12.55
N GLY A 73 -3.46 -4.11 12.18
CA GLY A 73 -3.10 -2.83 12.78
C GLY A 73 -3.98 -2.42 13.97
N THR A 74 -3.76 -1.23 14.51
CA THR A 74 -4.52 -0.66 15.64
C THR A 74 -6.02 -0.54 15.36
N GLU A 75 -6.44 -0.41 14.09
CA GLU A 75 -7.85 -0.35 13.73
C GLU A 75 -8.65 -1.54 14.28
N TYR A 76 -8.03 -2.71 14.40
CA TYR A 76 -8.68 -3.90 14.94
C TYR A 76 -8.96 -3.82 16.44
N GLU A 77 -8.30 -2.93 17.18
CA GLU A 77 -8.67 -2.66 18.59
C GLU A 77 -10.06 -2.04 18.69
N SER A 78 -10.50 -1.34 17.63
CA SER A 78 -11.87 -0.86 17.51
C SER A 78 -12.85 -1.91 16.98
N PHE A 79 -12.38 -3.09 16.56
CA PHE A 79 -13.18 -4.18 16.00
C PHE A 79 -13.18 -5.44 16.90
N GLY A 80 -13.11 -5.23 18.22
CA GLY A 80 -13.09 -6.31 19.24
C GLY A 80 -11.70 -6.69 19.74
N GLY A 81 -10.64 -6.04 19.25
CA GLY A 81 -9.26 -6.27 19.67
C GLY A 81 -8.83 -7.72 19.51
N ASN A 82 -7.94 -8.19 20.37
CA ASN A 82 -7.45 -9.59 20.32
C ASN A 82 -8.48 -10.64 20.73
N ASN A 83 -9.69 -10.22 21.13
CA ASN A 83 -10.75 -11.10 21.63
C ASN A 83 -11.91 -11.26 20.63
N ALA A 84 -11.78 -10.72 19.42
CA ALA A 84 -12.74 -10.85 18.32
C ALA A 84 -12.75 -12.26 17.71
#